data_AF-A0A7Z9VEN6-F1
#
_entry.id   AF-A0A7Z9VEN6-F1
#
_cell.length_a   1.000
_cell.length_b   1.000
_cell.length_c   1.000
_cell.angle_alpha   90.00
_cell.angle_beta   90.00
_cell.angle_gamma   90.00
#
_symmetry.space_group_name_H-M   'P 1'
#
loop_
_entity.id
_entity.type
_entity.pdbx_description
1 polymer ?
#
loop_
_entity_poly.entity_id
_entity_poly.type
_entity_poly.pdbx_seq_one_letter_code
_entity_poly.pdbx_strand_id
1 'polypeptide(L)'
;PDWYKSFSYRSRAVVDPRGVMREFGLELADSVEVQVLDSTADLRYLVLPLRPAGTENLSETELAKLVSRDCMIGVTDPHVPEGVAAS
;
A
#
# COMPACT_ATOMS: atom_id res chain seq x y z
N PRO A 1 11.56 2.83 -7.07
CA PRO A 1 11.16 1.96 -8.21
C PRO A 1 11.07 2.76 -9.52
N ASP A 2 11.35 2.13 -10.66
CA ASP A 2 11.32 2.82 -11.97
C ASP A 2 9.90 3.21 -12.38
N TRP A 3 8.92 2.35 -12.10
CA TRP A 3 7.51 2.64 -12.36
C TRP A 3 7.01 3.90 -11.65
N TYR A 4 7.53 4.20 -10.46
CA TYR A 4 7.10 5.36 -9.65
C TYR A 4 7.43 6.70 -10.32
N LYS A 5 8.48 6.72 -11.14
CA LYS A 5 8.89 7.92 -11.91
C LYS A 5 8.21 8.01 -13.27
N SER A 6 7.54 6.94 -13.70
CA SER A 6 6.93 6.86 -15.03
C SER A 6 5.80 7.89 -15.18
N PHE A 7 5.64 8.40 -16.40
CA PHE A 7 4.54 9.30 -16.73
C PHE A 7 3.18 8.62 -16.51
N SER A 8 3.06 7.34 -16.88
CA SER A 8 1.84 6.53 -16.71
C SER A 8 1.39 6.47 -15.26
N TYR A 9 2.29 6.15 -14.33
CA TYR A 9 1.97 6.11 -12.90
C TYR A 9 1.59 7.50 -12.38
N ARG A 10 2.42 8.52 -12.66
CA ARG A 10 2.20 9.89 -12.14
C ARG A 10 0.88 10.50 -12.60
N SER A 11 0.47 10.25 -13.85
CA SER A 11 -0.80 10.77 -14.36
C SER A 11 -2.00 10.00 -13.81
N ARG A 12 -1.90 8.68 -13.68
CA ARG A 12 -3.02 7.84 -13.25
C ARG A 12 -3.22 7.81 -11.75
N ALA A 13 -2.17 7.92 -10.95
CA ALA A 13 -2.29 7.87 -9.49
C ALA A 13 -3.25 8.96 -8.95
N VAL A 14 -3.37 10.11 -9.62
CA VAL A 14 -4.28 11.20 -9.22
C VAL A 14 -5.66 11.14 -9.88
N VAL A 15 -5.81 10.44 -11.01
CA VAL A 15 -7.07 10.36 -11.79
C VAL A 15 -7.85 9.09 -11.48
N ASP A 16 -7.15 7.97 -11.38
CA ASP A 16 -7.69 6.63 -11.14
C ASP A 16 -6.78 5.85 -10.16
N PRO A 17 -6.68 6.31 -8.89
CA PRO A 17 -5.84 5.64 -7.89
C PRO A 17 -6.27 4.19 -7.65
N ARG A 18 -7.58 3.92 -7.65
CA ARG A 18 -8.13 2.57 -7.45
C ARG A 18 -7.77 1.62 -8.59
N GLY A 19 -7.73 2.09 -9.83
CA GLY A 19 -7.25 1.29 -10.96
C GLY A 19 -5.76 1.01 -10.90
N VAL A 20 -4.96 1.97 -10.46
CA VAL A 20 -3.53 1.75 -10.18
C VAL A 20 -3.35 0.67 -9.11
N MET A 21 -4.05 0.77 -7.97
CA MET A 21 -3.99 -0.25 -6.90
C MET A 21 -4.37 -1.65 -7.43
N ARG A 22 -5.42 -1.76 -8.24
CA ARG A 22 -5.84 -3.04 -8.85
C ARG A 22 -4.76 -3.68 -9.72
N GLU A 23 -3.96 -2.89 -10.44
CA GLU A 23 -2.82 -3.41 -11.24
C GLU A 23 -1.70 -3.97 -10.37
N PHE A 24 -1.56 -3.48 -9.14
CA PHE A 24 -0.67 -4.03 -8.12
C PHE A 24 -1.32 -5.18 -7.32
N GLY A 25 -2.56 -5.56 -7.64
CA GLY A 25 -3.30 -6.63 -6.99
C GLY A 25 -4.05 -6.23 -5.72
N LEU A 26 -4.15 -4.93 -5.42
CA LEU A 26 -4.93 -4.42 -4.29
C LEU A 26 -6.31 -3.95 -4.74
N GLU A 27 -7.35 -4.56 -4.19
CA GLU A 27 -8.74 -4.17 -4.42
C GLU A 27 -9.39 -3.73 -3.09
N LEU A 28 -9.69 -2.44 -2.99
CA LEU A 28 -10.32 -1.84 -1.82
C LEU A 28 -11.83 -1.78 -1.99
N ALA A 29 -12.59 -2.07 -0.92
CA ALA A 29 -14.04 -1.87 -0.91
C ALA A 29 -14.40 -0.40 -1.24
N ASP A 30 -15.55 -0.19 -1.87
CA ASP A 30 -16.01 1.15 -2.29
C ASP A 30 -16.23 2.10 -1.11
N SER A 31 -16.49 1.56 0.08
CA SER A 31 -16.64 2.32 1.33
C SER A 31 -15.32 2.87 1.87
N VAL A 32 -14.17 2.42 1.38
CA VAL A 32 -12.86 2.88 1.83
C VAL A 32 -12.49 4.18 1.12
N GLU A 33 -12.22 5.24 1.86
CA GLU A 33 -11.72 6.48 1.27
C GLU A 33 -10.30 6.28 0.74
N VAL A 34 -10.02 6.79 -0.46
CA VAL A 34 -8.67 6.79 -1.05
C VAL A 34 -8.21 8.23 -1.21
N GLN A 35 -7.10 8.56 -0.53
CA GLN A 35 -6.47 9.88 -0.60
C GLN A 35 -5.11 9.77 -1.29
N VAL A 36 -4.85 10.67 -2.24
CA VAL A 36 -3.60 10.72 -2.98
C VAL A 36 -2.81 11.94 -2.52
N LEU A 37 -1.65 11.70 -1.92
CA LEU A 37 -0.74 12.76 -1.48
C LEU A 37 0.35 12.98 -2.53
N ASP A 38 0.19 14.00 -3.37
CA ASP A 38 1.22 14.39 -4.31
C ASP A 38 2.38 15.08 -3.57
N SER A 39 3.54 14.43 -3.56
CA SER A 39 4.73 14.90 -2.86
C SER A 39 5.38 16.04 -3.64
N THR A 40 4.99 17.27 -3.35
CA THR A 40 5.70 18.46 -3.84
C THR A 40 7.01 18.68 -3.07
N ALA A 41 7.85 19.62 -3.53
CA ALA A 41 9.31 19.62 -3.34
C ALA A 41 9.82 19.33 -1.92
N ASP A 42 9.13 19.83 -0.88
CA ASP A 42 9.67 19.87 0.49
C ASP A 42 9.09 18.81 1.43
N LEU A 43 8.05 18.06 1.00
CA LEU A 43 7.43 17.02 1.83
C LEU A 43 7.68 15.63 1.26
N ARG A 44 7.94 14.68 2.15
CA ARG A 44 8.05 13.26 1.83
C ARG A 44 7.09 12.52 2.74
N TYR A 45 6.24 11.71 2.13
CA TYR A 45 5.26 10.91 2.85
C TYR A 45 5.69 9.45 2.85
N LEU A 46 5.25 8.76 3.89
CA LEU A 46 5.31 7.32 4.02
C LEU A 46 3.91 6.85 4.41
N VAL A 47 3.40 5.83 3.74
CA VAL A 47 2.19 5.15 4.20
C VAL A 47 2.59 4.22 5.35
N LEU A 48 1.95 4.41 6.50
CA LEU A 48 1.96 3.41 7.56
C LEU A 48 0.74 2.50 7.33
N PRO A 49 0.94 1.26 6.83
CA PRO A 49 -0.18 0.40 6.49
C PRO A 49 -0.88 -0.13 7.75
N LEU A 50 -2.13 -0.54 7.58
CA LEU A 50 -2.87 -1.24 8.62
C LEU A 50 -2.17 -2.57 8.94
N ARG A 51 -2.08 -2.90 10.23
CA ARG A 51 -1.57 -4.20 10.68
C ARG A 51 -2.51 -5.31 10.18
N PRO A 52 -2.01 -6.32 9.45
CA PRO A 52 -2.83 -7.46 9.04
C PRO A 52 -3.37 -8.22 10.24
N ALA A 53 -4.61 -8.73 10.14
CA ALA A 53 -5.20 -9.61 11.13
C ALA A 53 -4.39 -10.91 11.29
N GLY A 54 -4.46 -11.55 12.47
CA GLY A 54 -3.76 -12.80 12.76
C GLY A 54 -2.25 -12.63 13.01
N THR A 55 -1.79 -11.39 13.11
CA THR A 55 -0.39 -11.08 13.40
C THR A 55 -0.17 -10.71 14.87
N GLU A 56 -1.18 -10.84 15.75
CA GLU A 56 -1.23 -10.28 17.11
C GLU A 56 -0.02 -10.69 17.96
N ASN A 57 0.47 -11.92 17.77
CA ASN A 57 1.57 -12.51 18.53
C ASN A 57 2.96 -12.28 17.89
N LEU A 58 3.03 -11.64 16.73
CA LEU A 58 4.30 -11.36 16.07
C LEU A 58 5.06 -10.25 16.79
N SER A 59 6.38 -10.42 16.90
CA SER A 59 7.29 -9.38 17.35
C SER A 59 7.43 -8.25 16.31
N GLU A 60 8.00 -7.13 16.73
CA GLU A 60 8.30 -6.00 15.84
C GLU A 60 9.12 -6.43 14.61
N THR A 61 10.18 -7.20 14.82
CA THR A 61 11.06 -7.71 13.75
C THR A 61 10.31 -8.62 12.77
N GLU A 62 9.31 -9.35 13.24
CA GLU A 62 8.46 -10.20 12.38
C GLU A 62 7.44 -9.37 11.61
N LEU A 63 6.80 -8.38 12.26
CA LEU A 63 5.89 -7.44 11.60
C LEU A 63 6.61 -6.63 10.51
N ALA A 64 7.84 -6.20 10.77
CA ALA A 64 8.65 -5.45 9.79
C ALA A 64 8.87 -6.24 8.49
N LYS A 65 8.92 -7.57 8.55
CA LYS A 65 9.06 -8.43 7.35
C LYS A 65 7.81 -8.47 6.49
N LEU A 66 6.64 -8.13 7.04
CA LEU A 66 5.38 -8.09 6.30
C LEU A 66 5.24 -6.80 5.47
N VAL A 67 5.92 -5.73 5.87
CA VAL A 67 5.84 -4.42 5.22
C VAL A 67 6.83 -4.36 4.08
N SER A 68 6.32 -4.37 2.85
CA SER A 68 7.12 -4.14 1.66
C SER A 68 7.29 -2.64 1.39
N ARG A 69 8.24 -2.28 0.51
CA ARG A 69 8.38 -0.93 -0.03
C ARG A 69 7.09 -0.44 -0.70
N ASP A 70 6.39 -1.32 -1.40
CA ASP A 70 5.21 -0.95 -2.16
C ASP A 70 4.02 -0.67 -1.22
N CYS A 71 3.99 -1.31 -0.05
CA CYS A 71 3.06 -0.96 1.05
C CYS A 71 3.32 0.45 1.58
N MET A 72 4.59 0.82 1.72
CA MET A 72 4.99 2.16 2.17
C MET A 72 4.75 3.26 1.13
N ILE A 73 4.58 2.90 -0.14
CA ILE A 73 4.11 3.80 -1.20
C ILE A 73 2.57 3.90 -1.22
N GLY A 74 1.87 2.87 -0.73
CA GLY A 74 0.41 2.82 -0.65
C GLY A 74 -0.28 2.14 -1.84
N VAL A 75 0.44 1.32 -2.61
CA VAL A 75 -0.14 0.59 -3.77
C VAL A 75 -0.53 -0.86 -3.46
N THR A 76 -0.13 -1.37 -2.30
CA THR A 76 -0.38 -2.75 -1.84
C THR A 76 -0.58 -2.78 -0.32
N ASP A 77 -1.32 -3.76 0.19
CA ASP A 77 -1.32 -4.07 1.63
C ASP A 77 -0.08 -4.86 2.05
N PRO A 78 0.28 -4.90 3.35
CA PRO A 78 1.33 -5.78 3.86
C PRO A 78 1.02 -7.25 3.59
N HIS A 79 2.07 -8.07 3.51
CA HIS A 79 1.91 -9.51 3.35
C HIS A 79 1.16 -10.11 4.55
N VAL A 80 0.15 -10.92 4.25
CA VAL A 80 -0.54 -11.72 5.26
C VAL A 80 0.24 -13.03 5.43
N PRO A 81 0.65 -13.43 6.65
CA PRO A 81 1.29 -14.72 6.87
C PRO A 81 0.37 -15.87 6.42
N GLU A 82 0.93 -16.86 5.71
CA GLU A 82 0.19 -18.07 5.32
C GLU A 82 -0.34 -18.79 6.57
N GLY A 83 -1.64 -19.12 6.56
CA GLY A 83 -2.33 -19.78 7.68
C GLY A 83 -3.39 -18.94 8.38
N VAL A 84 -3.52 -17.65 8.02
CA VAL A 84 -4.59 -16.77 8.49
C VAL A 84 -5.41 -16.32 7.28
N ALA A 85 -6.33 -17.17 6.83
CA ALA A 85 -7.38 -16.70 5.94
C ALA A 85 -8.30 -15.76 6.76
N ALA A 86 -8.50 -14.55 6.25
CA ALA A 86 -9.45 -13.59 6.80
C ALA A 86 -10.81 -14.27 7.00
N SER A 87 -11.30 -14.25 8.24
CA SER A 87 -12.68 -14.60 8.59
C SER A 87 -13.58 -13.40 8.41
#